data_AF-A0A8J7Y0K0-F1
#
_entry.id   AF-A0A8J7Y0K0-F1
#
_cell.length_a   1.000
_cell.length_b   1.000
_cell.length_c   1.000
_cell.angle_alpha   90.00
_cell.angle_beta   90.00
_cell.angle_gamma   90.00
#
_symmetry.space_group_name_H-M   'P 1'
#
loop_
_entity.id
_entity.type
_entity.pdbx_description
1 polymer ?
#
loop_
_entity_poly.entity_id
_entity_poly.type
_entity_poly.pdbx_seq_one_letter_code
_entity_poly.pdbx_strand_id
1 'polypeptide(L)'
;MSDGTAVLHFLDPETFLEVKTIEVHDDSGPVTRLNELEFVKGRIYANVWLTDTIIIIDPETGEVTGWIDLQGLLSSQGVSQEADVLNGIAYDAQGDRLFVTGKLWPYLFEIRLVHTEPREETRHINFVPWCLVFS
;
A
#
# COMPACT_ATOMS: atom_id res chain seq x y z
N MET A 1 7.54 -5.35 -12.28
CA MET A 1 6.24 -5.59 -12.95
C MET A 1 5.38 -6.42 -12.01
N SER A 2 4.09 -6.11 -11.94
CA SER A 2 3.06 -6.83 -11.19
C SER A 2 2.06 -7.43 -12.17
N ASP A 3 1.38 -8.50 -11.74
CA ASP A 3 0.32 -9.17 -12.51
C ASP A 3 -0.95 -9.41 -11.67
N GLY A 4 -1.05 -8.77 -10.50
CA GLY A 4 -2.14 -8.96 -9.54
C GLY A 4 -1.93 -10.13 -8.57
N THR A 5 -0.91 -10.96 -8.76
CA THR A 5 -0.50 -11.96 -7.76
C THR A 5 0.32 -11.29 -6.65
N ALA A 6 0.86 -12.10 -5.72
CA ALA A 6 1.84 -11.64 -4.76
C ALA A 6 3.26 -11.57 -5.35
N VAL A 7 3.48 -11.97 -6.61
CA VAL A 7 4.80 -12.03 -7.21
C VAL A 7 5.09 -10.73 -7.97
N LEU A 8 6.26 -10.14 -7.70
CA LEU A 8 6.82 -9.08 -8.53
C LEU A 8 7.94 -9.62 -9.41
N HIS A 9 7.85 -9.28 -10.69
CA HIS A 9 8.78 -9.69 -11.73
C HIS A 9 9.73 -8.53 -12.06
N PHE A 10 11.03 -8.77 -11.96
CA PHE A 10 12.07 -7.84 -12.39
C PHE A 10 12.50 -8.24 -13.79
N LEU A 11 12.44 -7.28 -14.69
CA LEU A 11 12.77 -7.48 -16.10
C LEU A 11 14.08 -6.75 -16.40
N ASP A 12 14.90 -7.36 -17.24
CA ASP A 12 16.00 -6.67 -17.88
C ASP A 12 15.45 -5.56 -18.80
N PRO A 13 15.92 -4.30 -18.69
CA PRO A 13 15.32 -3.18 -19.38
C PRO A 13 15.58 -3.17 -20.90
N GLU A 14 16.58 -3.91 -21.39
CA GLU A 14 16.92 -3.96 -22.82
C GLU A 14 16.18 -5.09 -23.53
N THR A 15 16.05 -6.23 -22.86
CA THR A 15 15.51 -7.47 -23.44
C THR A 15 14.09 -7.79 -22.97
N PHE A 16 13.62 -7.16 -21.90
CA PHE A 16 12.37 -7.45 -21.20
C PHE A 16 12.24 -8.89 -20.69
N LEU A 17 13.36 -9.63 -20.62
CA LEU A 17 13.39 -10.97 -20.05
C LEU A 17 13.37 -10.88 -18.52
N GLU A 18 12.67 -11.81 -17.90
CA GLU A 18 12.64 -11.93 -16.44
C GLU A 18 14.01 -12.34 -15.90
N VAL A 19 14.51 -11.58 -14.93
CA VAL A 19 15.81 -11.82 -14.28
C VAL A 19 15.68 -12.23 -12.82
N LYS A 20 14.57 -11.84 -12.16
CA LYS A 20 14.30 -12.14 -10.76
C LYS A 20 12.80 -12.06 -10.50
N THR A 21 12.32 -12.91 -9.61
CA THR A 21 11.02 -12.77 -8.96
C THR A 21 11.18 -12.61 -7.46
N ILE A 22 10.24 -11.89 -6.84
CA ILE A 22 10.09 -11.84 -5.38
C ILE A 22 8.62 -12.06 -5.03
N GLU A 23 8.36 -12.78 -3.94
CA GLU A 23 7.02 -12.90 -3.37
C GLU A 23 6.83 -11.86 -2.26
N VAL A 24 5.83 -11.01 -2.43
CA VAL A 24 5.48 -9.94 -1.51
C VAL A 24 4.68 -10.49 -0.35
N HIS A 25 5.12 -10.20 0.88
CA HIS A 25 4.51 -10.75 2.08
C HIS A 25 4.64 -9.80 3.28
N ASP A 26 3.73 -9.96 4.23
CA ASP A 26 3.76 -9.35 5.56
C ASP A 26 3.71 -10.44 6.64
N ASP A 27 3.55 -10.05 7.91
CA ASP A 27 3.42 -10.97 9.05
C ASP A 27 2.21 -11.92 8.95
N SER A 28 1.21 -11.57 8.14
CA SER A 28 0.00 -12.36 7.91
C SER A 28 0.09 -13.27 6.68
N GLY A 29 1.13 -13.12 5.85
CA GLY A 29 1.41 -13.96 4.69
C GLY A 29 1.50 -13.17 3.37
N PRO A 30 1.26 -13.82 2.22
CA PRO A 30 1.41 -13.18 0.92
C PRO A 30 0.39 -12.06 0.68
N VAL A 31 0.86 -10.91 0.17
CA VAL A 31 -0.01 -9.78 -0.19
C VAL A 31 -0.28 -9.79 -1.68
N THR A 32 -1.56 -9.96 -2.06
CA THR A 32 -2.00 -10.08 -3.46
C THR A 32 -2.66 -8.80 -3.95
N ARG A 33 -3.12 -8.80 -5.22
CA ARG A 33 -3.78 -7.66 -5.88
C ARG A 33 -2.87 -6.46 -6.05
N LEU A 34 -1.57 -6.72 -6.17
CA LEU A 34 -0.58 -5.71 -6.47
C LEU A 34 -0.82 -5.22 -7.89
N ASN A 35 -1.09 -3.93 -8.03
CA ASN A 35 -1.37 -3.33 -9.33
C ASN A 35 -0.29 -2.30 -9.65
N GLU A 36 -0.59 -1.02 -9.57
CA GLU A 36 0.36 0.04 -9.92
C GLU A 36 1.58 0.04 -8.99
N LEU A 37 2.76 0.27 -9.58
CA LEU A 37 4.05 0.22 -8.89
C LEU A 37 4.83 1.51 -9.16
N GLU A 38 5.52 2.02 -8.14
CA GLU A 38 6.48 3.11 -8.29
C GLU A 38 7.74 2.87 -7.46
N PHE A 39 8.92 3.18 -8.00
CA PHE A 39 10.19 3.03 -7.27
C PHE A 39 10.57 4.33 -6.56
N VAL A 40 10.43 4.35 -5.24
CA VAL A 40 10.61 5.54 -4.40
C VAL A 40 11.75 5.29 -3.44
N LYS A 41 12.86 6.04 -3.60
CA LYS A 41 14.01 6.04 -2.67
C LYS A 41 14.52 4.64 -2.27
N GLY A 42 14.60 3.71 -3.23
CA GLY A 42 15.10 2.36 -2.97
C GLY A 42 14.03 1.35 -2.53
N ARG A 43 12.76 1.76 -2.47
CA ARG A 43 11.62 0.90 -2.13
C ARG A 43 10.64 0.83 -3.29
N ILE A 44 9.87 -0.25 -3.35
CA ILE A 44 8.75 -0.38 -4.29
C ILE A 44 7.48 0.00 -3.56
N TYR A 45 6.77 0.97 -4.09
CA TYR A 45 5.44 1.34 -3.63
C TYR A 45 4.45 0.61 -4.54
N ALA A 46 3.47 -0.07 -3.96
CA ALA A 46 2.47 -0.80 -4.73
C ALA A 46 1.07 -0.47 -4.24
N ASN A 47 0.18 -0.13 -5.16
CA ASN A 47 -1.24 -0.04 -4.87
C ASN A 47 -1.85 -1.44 -4.70
N VAL A 48 -2.65 -1.63 -3.66
CA VAL A 48 -3.43 -2.86 -3.44
C VAL A 48 -4.83 -2.66 -4.03
N TRP A 49 -5.12 -3.34 -5.14
CA TRP A 49 -6.35 -3.12 -5.90
C TRP A 49 -7.62 -3.39 -5.08
N LEU A 50 -8.65 -2.56 -5.32
CA LEU A 50 -9.92 -2.48 -4.55
C LEU A 50 -9.77 -1.95 -3.12
N THR A 51 -8.65 -1.31 -2.79
CA THR A 51 -8.42 -0.62 -1.52
C THR A 51 -7.91 0.79 -1.76
N ASP A 52 -7.94 1.64 -0.73
CA ASP A 52 -7.31 2.97 -0.72
C ASP A 52 -5.90 2.89 -0.09
N THR A 53 -5.17 1.80 -0.34
CA THR A 53 -3.94 1.48 0.39
C THR A 53 -2.76 1.27 -0.55
N ILE A 54 -1.62 1.87 -0.19
CA ILE A 54 -0.32 1.63 -0.81
C ILE A 54 0.58 0.90 0.18
N ILE A 55 1.26 -0.15 -0.26
CA ILE A 55 2.28 -0.85 0.53
C ILE A 55 3.68 -0.44 0.09
N ILE A 56 4.61 -0.42 1.05
CA ILE A 56 6.04 -0.16 0.82
C ILE A 56 6.79 -1.48 0.96
N ILE A 57 7.41 -1.92 -0.13
CA ILE A 57 8.01 -3.24 -0.27
C ILE A 57 9.53 -3.10 -0.35
N ASP A 58 10.24 -3.94 0.40
CA ASP A 58 11.68 -4.14 0.22
C ASP A 58 11.92 -4.95 -1.09
N PRO A 59 12.61 -4.38 -2.10
CA PRO A 59 12.84 -5.06 -3.38
C PRO A 59 13.80 -6.26 -3.29
N GLU A 60 14.56 -6.37 -2.21
CA GLU A 60 15.49 -7.47 -1.99
C GLU A 60 14.76 -8.70 -1.45
N THR A 61 13.93 -8.51 -0.42
CA THR A 61 13.28 -9.58 0.36
C THR A 61 11.82 -9.83 0.00
N GLY A 62 11.10 -8.84 -0.53
CA GLY A 62 9.64 -8.89 -0.70
C GLY A 62 8.84 -8.54 0.55
N GLU A 63 9.50 -8.20 1.66
CA GLU A 63 8.83 -7.83 2.91
C GLU A 63 8.11 -6.48 2.78
N VAL A 64 6.87 -6.42 3.28
CA VAL A 64 6.13 -5.17 3.45
C VAL A 64 6.64 -4.43 4.68
N THR A 65 7.33 -3.32 4.44
CA THR A 65 7.95 -2.47 5.46
C THR A 65 7.06 -1.30 5.93
N GLY A 66 5.92 -1.10 5.28
CA GLY A 66 5.00 -0.03 5.64
C GLY A 66 3.69 -0.07 4.86
N TRP A 67 2.67 0.50 5.49
CA TRP A 67 1.32 0.65 4.95
C TRP A 67 0.95 2.13 4.93
N ILE A 68 0.48 2.62 3.78
CA ILE A 68 0.02 3.99 3.58
C ILE A 68 -1.48 3.92 3.36
N ASP A 69 -2.23 4.44 4.33
CA ASP A 69 -3.68 4.58 4.26
C ASP A 69 -4.04 5.91 3.59
N LEU A 70 -4.73 5.84 2.45
CA LEU A 70 -5.26 7.00 1.71
C LEU A 70 -6.78 7.10 1.81
N GLN A 71 -7.41 6.37 2.74
CA GLN A 71 -8.85 6.42 2.95
C GLN A 71 -9.31 7.86 3.16
N GLY A 72 -10.34 8.25 2.42
CA GLY A 72 -10.95 9.58 2.51
C GLY A 72 -10.24 10.69 1.74
N LEU A 73 -9.11 10.41 1.08
CA LEU A 73 -8.40 11.38 0.24
C LEU A 73 -9.33 11.99 -0.82
N LEU A 74 -10.06 11.14 -1.55
CA LEU A 74 -10.98 11.59 -2.60
C LEU A 74 -12.30 12.15 -2.05
N SER A 75 -12.87 11.54 -1.01
CA SER A 75 -14.15 12.00 -0.43
C SER A 75 -14.03 13.38 0.22
N SER A 76 -12.83 13.77 0.67
CA SER A 76 -12.53 15.12 1.14
C SER A 76 -12.83 16.21 0.10
N GLN A 77 -12.88 15.86 -1.18
CA GLN A 77 -13.13 16.78 -2.29
C GLN A 77 -14.58 16.73 -2.83
N GLY A 78 -15.48 15.96 -2.19
CA GLY A 78 -16.90 15.89 -2.59
C GLY A 78 -17.18 15.16 -3.91
N VAL A 79 -16.22 14.36 -4.41
CA VAL A 79 -16.36 13.59 -5.66
C VAL A 79 -16.87 12.19 -5.32
N SER A 80 -18.01 11.78 -5.89
CA SER A 80 -18.58 10.47 -5.52
C SER A 80 -19.23 9.63 -6.64
N GLN A 81 -19.30 10.07 -7.90
CA GLN A 81 -20.07 9.34 -8.91
C GLN A 81 -19.30 8.87 -10.16
N GLU A 82 -18.17 9.50 -10.53
CA GLU A 82 -17.41 9.11 -11.73
C GLU A 82 -16.03 8.53 -11.43
N ALA A 83 -15.54 8.68 -10.20
CA ALA A 83 -14.24 8.17 -9.81
C ALA A 83 -14.30 6.67 -9.47
N ASP A 84 -13.32 5.94 -9.96
CA ASP A 84 -13.13 4.51 -9.72
C ASP A 84 -11.97 4.33 -8.70
N VAL A 85 -11.19 3.27 -8.81
CA VAL A 85 -10.14 2.93 -7.84
C VAL A 85 -8.91 3.84 -7.87
N LEU A 86 -8.25 3.97 -6.70
CA LEU A 86 -6.86 4.42 -6.58
C LEU A 86 -5.98 3.65 -7.58
N ASN A 87 -5.21 4.36 -8.39
CA ASN A 87 -4.36 3.79 -9.43
C ASN A 87 -3.47 4.89 -10.01
N GLY A 88 -2.18 4.86 -9.70
CA GLY A 88 -1.22 5.88 -10.14
C GLY A 88 -0.47 6.45 -8.94
N ILE A 89 0.82 6.15 -8.89
CA ILE A 89 1.80 6.64 -7.92
C ILE A 89 2.95 7.18 -8.76
N ALA A 90 3.40 8.40 -8.46
CA ALA A 90 4.54 8.97 -9.16
C ALA A 90 5.45 9.68 -8.17
N TYR A 91 6.76 9.52 -8.34
CA TYR A 91 7.75 10.15 -7.48
C TYR A 91 8.69 11.05 -8.25
N ASP A 92 8.68 12.34 -7.89
CA ASP A 92 9.66 13.32 -8.36
C ASP A 92 10.88 13.30 -7.44
N ALA A 93 11.94 12.62 -7.90
CA ALA A 93 13.20 12.51 -7.17
C ALA A 93 13.95 13.84 -7.00
N GLN A 94 13.75 14.82 -7.88
CA GLN A 94 14.42 16.12 -7.79
C GLN A 94 13.78 17.01 -6.73
N GLY A 95 12.45 17.02 -6.70
CA GLY A 95 11.66 17.80 -5.75
C GLY A 95 11.35 17.09 -4.42
N ASP A 96 11.63 15.79 -4.32
CA ASP A 96 11.18 14.91 -3.22
C ASP A 96 9.65 14.98 -3.01
N ARG A 97 8.90 14.79 -4.09
CA ARG A 97 7.43 14.89 -4.10
C ARG A 97 6.80 13.58 -4.52
N LEU A 98 5.80 13.14 -3.75
CA LEU A 98 5.02 11.95 -4.04
C LEU A 98 3.63 12.38 -4.52
N PHE A 99 3.20 11.83 -5.65
CA PHE A 99 1.90 12.10 -6.23
C PHE A 99 1.07 10.83 -6.30
N VAL A 100 -0.23 10.97 -6.05
CA VAL A 100 -1.20 9.89 -6.15
C VAL A 100 -2.45 10.34 -6.91
N THR A 101 -3.02 9.42 -7.68
CA THR A 101 -4.28 9.63 -8.41
C THR A 101 -5.01 8.29 -8.58
N GLY A 102 -6.11 8.30 -9.33
CA GLY A 102 -6.90 7.11 -9.59
C GLY A 102 -7.59 7.13 -10.93
N LYS A 103 -8.18 5.99 -11.28
CA LYS A 103 -8.96 5.85 -12.51
C LYS A 103 -10.15 6.80 -12.44
N LEU A 104 -10.26 7.68 -13.45
CA LEU A 104 -11.32 8.69 -13.57
C LEU A 104 -11.35 9.70 -12.41
N TRP A 105 -10.24 9.85 -11.68
CA TRP A 105 -10.13 10.91 -10.69
C TRP A 105 -9.98 12.26 -11.39
N PRO A 106 -10.73 13.30 -10.98
CA PRO A 106 -10.56 14.65 -11.52
C PRO A 106 -9.31 15.36 -10.97
N TYR A 107 -8.60 14.74 -10.02
CA TYR A 107 -7.50 15.34 -9.28
C TYR A 107 -6.24 14.45 -9.25
N LEU A 108 -5.11 15.13 -9.21
CA LEU A 108 -3.79 14.59 -8.86
C LEU A 108 -3.39 15.23 -7.52
N PHE A 109 -3.06 14.40 -6.52
CA PHE A 109 -2.70 14.88 -5.19
C PHE A 109 -1.20 14.77 -5.00
N GLU A 110 -0.55 15.86 -4.60
CA GLU A 110 0.76 15.79 -3.95
C GLU A 110 0.54 15.45 -2.47
N ILE A 111 1.18 14.40 -1.98
CA ILE A 111 1.04 13.91 -0.60
C ILE A 111 2.37 13.93 0.15
N ARG A 112 2.29 14.09 1.47
CA ARG A 112 3.42 13.90 2.38
C ARG A 112 3.07 12.83 3.39
N LEU A 113 3.96 11.84 3.52
CA LEU A 113 3.77 10.76 4.47
C LEU A 113 4.14 11.23 5.89
N VAL A 114 3.28 10.90 6.84
CA VAL A 114 3.53 11.08 8.27
C VAL A 114 3.51 9.70 8.93
N HIS A 115 4.53 9.40 9.71
CA HIS A 115 4.54 8.17 10.49
C HIS A 115 3.46 8.27 11.57
N THR A 116 2.58 7.28 11.61
CA THR A 116 1.55 7.19 12.65
C THR A 116 1.78 5.88 13.39
N GLU A 117 1.81 5.94 14.72
CA GLU A 117 1.81 4.72 15.53
C GLU A 117 0.51 3.94 15.24
N PRO A 118 0.54 2.60 15.23
CA PRO A 118 -0.66 1.80 15.04
C PRO A 118 -1.75 2.23 16.03
N ARG A 119 -2.97 2.53 15.55
CA ARG A 119 -4.12 2.78 16.45
C ARG A 119 -4.30 1.57 17.36
N GLU A 120 -4.19 1.76 18.67
CA GLU A 120 -4.34 0.72 19.70
C GLU A 120 -5.76 0.09 19.80
N GLU A 121 -6.68 0.36 18.86
CA GLU A 121 -8.11 0.07 19.00
C GLU A 121 -8.50 -1.40 18.87
N THR A 122 -7.60 -2.33 18.51
CA THR A 122 -7.92 -3.77 18.39
C THR A 122 -7.39 -4.63 19.53
N ARG A 123 -6.77 -4.06 20.58
CA ARG A 123 -6.55 -4.80 21.84
C ARG A 123 -7.83 -4.81 22.65
N HIS A 124 -8.83 -5.56 22.19
CA HIS A 124 -9.93 -5.96 23.05
C HIS A 124 -9.35 -6.71 24.24
N ILE A 125 -9.37 -6.02 25.37
CA ILE A 125 -9.14 -6.52 26.70
C ILE A 125 -10.13 -7.68 26.90
N ASN A 126 -9.61 -8.91 26.95
CA ASN A 126 -10.37 -10.04 27.48
C ASN A 126 -10.64 -9.75 28.96
N PHE A 127 -11.85 -9.25 29.28
CA PHE A 127 -12.36 -9.35 30.63
C PHE A 127 -12.64 -10.83 30.90
N VAL A 128 -11.74 -11.48 31.64
CA VAL A 128 -12.07 -12.72 32.33
C VAL A 128 -12.86 -12.31 33.57
N PRO A 129 -14.15 -12.64 33.70
CA PRO A 129 -14.87 -12.34 34.94
C PRO A 129 -14.27 -13.23 36.02
N TRP A 130 -13.59 -12.63 36.99
CA TRP A 130 -13.24 -13.30 38.24
C TRP A 130 -14.53 -13.70 38.94
N CYS A 131 -14.82 -14.98 38.90
CA CYS A 131 -15.79 -15.63 39.77
C CYS A 131 -15.22 -15.60 41.19
N LEU A 132 -15.63 -14.64 42.01
CA LEU A 132 -15.42 -14.70 43.46
C LEU A 132 -16.59 -15.47 44.07
N VAL A 133 -16.36 -16.76 44.29
CA VAL A 133 -17.11 -17.54 45.26
C VAL A 133 -16.66 -17.06 46.65
N PHE A 134 -17.55 -16.42 47.40
CA PHE A 134 -17.41 -16.32 48.85
C PHE A 134 -18.34 -17.33 49.51
N SER A 135 -17.79 -18.00 50.52
CA SER A 135 -18.39 -19.02 51.37
C SER A 135 -19.56 -18.50 52.20
#